data_AF-A0A350EYU1-F1
#
_entry.id   AF-A0A350EYU1-F1
#
_cell.length_a   1.000
_cell.length_b   1.000
_cell.length_c   1.000
_cell.angle_alpha   90.00
_cell.angle_beta   90.00
_cell.angle_gamma   90.00
#
_symmetry.space_group_name_H-M   'P 1'
#
loop_
_entity.id
_entity.type
_entity.pdbx_description
1 polymer ?
#
loop_
_entity_poly.entity_id
_entity_poly.type
_entity_poly.pdbx_seq_one_letter_code
_entity_poly.pdbx_strand_id
1 'polypeptide(L)'
;MKPATHPGAPVFDTTRWSVIASAGSADAVDAGAALESLCTTYWTPVYAYARCLGNAPEDALDLTQGFFEKVIAGNFFAQADRTRGRFRSFLLTSLKHYIFKEHARQKAERRGGRVQFVPLEQRRAETTLRIEPVDHASPDKAFDKEWALALLDAVMKELETYYAGQGGARLFETLQPCLAAGRDRHSYAELARSTGLSEGAVKVAVHRMRRRYRELLRRRVADTVDSEAETEAELRHLLAALAGK
;
A
#
# COMPACT_ATOMS: atom_id res chain seq x y z
N MET A 1 -42.49 3.68 -17.21
CA MET A 1 -41.10 4.06 -17.50
C MET A 1 -40.23 3.46 -16.39
N LYS A 2 -39.42 2.44 -16.70
CA LYS A 2 -38.58 1.73 -15.72
C LYS A 2 -37.31 2.57 -15.46
N PRO A 3 -36.84 2.75 -14.21
CA PRO A 3 -35.54 3.34 -13.97
C PRO A 3 -34.45 2.36 -14.40
N ALA A 4 -33.47 2.88 -15.15
CA ALA A 4 -32.32 2.13 -15.60
C ALA A 4 -31.43 1.75 -14.41
N THR A 5 -31.27 0.45 -14.20
CA THR A 5 -30.25 -0.12 -13.32
C THR A 5 -28.89 0.08 -13.98
N HIS A 6 -28.09 1.00 -13.47
CA HIS A 6 -26.67 1.03 -13.82
C HIS A 6 -26.00 -0.21 -13.21
N PRO A 7 -25.35 -1.09 -14.00
CA PRO A 7 -24.55 -2.17 -13.44
C PRO A 7 -23.42 -1.54 -12.63
N GLY A 8 -23.35 -1.87 -11.34
CA GLY A 8 -22.32 -1.38 -10.45
C GLY A 8 -20.93 -1.65 -11.02
N ALA A 9 -20.08 -0.63 -11.03
CA ALA A 9 -18.67 -0.79 -11.36
C ALA A 9 -18.08 -1.93 -10.50
N PRO A 10 -17.29 -2.84 -11.08
CA PRO A 10 -16.67 -3.90 -10.30
C PRO A 10 -15.77 -3.26 -9.25
N VAL A 11 -16.03 -3.56 -7.98
CA VAL A 11 -15.12 -3.20 -6.89
C VAL A 11 -13.89 -4.08 -7.06
N PHE A 12 -12.87 -3.56 -7.75
CA PHE A 12 -11.63 -4.30 -7.98
C PHE A 12 -10.83 -4.37 -6.68
N ASP A 13 -10.66 -5.60 -6.19
CA ASP A 13 -9.91 -5.91 -4.98
C ASP A 13 -8.42 -5.54 -5.15
N THR A 14 -8.07 -4.34 -4.67
CA THR A 14 -6.87 -3.52 -4.90
C THR A 14 -5.50 -4.11 -4.50
N THR A 15 -5.32 -5.43 -4.39
CA THR A 15 -4.00 -5.99 -4.03
C THR A 15 -3.85 -7.48 -4.35
N ARG A 16 -4.45 -7.95 -5.44
CA ARG A 16 -4.34 -9.36 -5.84
C ARG A 16 -3.30 -9.57 -6.95
N TRP A 17 -2.61 -10.71 -6.95
CA TRP A 17 -1.87 -11.22 -8.10
C TRP A 17 -2.77 -11.31 -9.34
N SER A 18 -4.07 -11.56 -9.17
CA SER A 18 -5.02 -11.45 -10.29
C SER A 18 -5.10 -10.02 -10.85
N VAL A 19 -5.03 -8.99 -10.00
CA VAL A 19 -5.00 -7.58 -10.43
C VAL A 19 -3.64 -7.24 -11.06
N ILE A 20 -2.52 -7.71 -10.51
CA ILE A 20 -1.19 -7.50 -11.09
C ILE A 20 -1.06 -8.21 -12.45
N ALA A 21 -1.55 -9.44 -12.56
CA ALA A 21 -1.57 -10.22 -13.79
C ALA A 21 -2.56 -9.63 -14.83
N SER A 22 -3.74 -9.18 -14.40
CA SER A 22 -4.68 -8.47 -15.27
C SER A 22 -4.12 -7.14 -15.75
N ALA A 23 -3.43 -6.37 -14.89
CA ALA A 23 -2.77 -5.12 -15.29
C ALA A 23 -1.61 -5.35 -16.27
N GLY A 24 -1.00 -6.54 -16.25
CA GLY A 24 0.08 -6.94 -17.16
C GLY A 24 -0.39 -7.54 -18.50
N SER A 25 -1.66 -7.93 -18.61
CA SER A 25 -2.22 -8.59 -19.79
C SER A 25 -3.01 -7.61 -20.64
N ALA A 26 -2.55 -7.36 -21.88
CA ALA A 26 -3.24 -6.49 -22.83
C ALA A 26 -4.64 -7.01 -23.23
N ASP A 27 -4.87 -8.33 -23.08
CA ASP A 27 -6.12 -9.00 -23.45
C ASP A 27 -7.10 -9.12 -22.27
N ALA A 28 -6.72 -8.69 -21.06
CA ALA A 28 -7.62 -8.70 -19.92
C ALA A 28 -8.66 -7.58 -20.05
N VAL A 29 -9.95 -7.96 -20.00
CA VAL A 29 -11.10 -7.04 -20.05
C VAL A 29 -11.00 -5.91 -19.01
N ASP A 30 -10.32 -6.18 -17.90
CA ASP A 30 -10.20 -5.28 -16.75
C ASP A 30 -8.78 -4.70 -16.54
N ALA A 31 -7.89 -4.80 -17.52
CA ALA A 31 -6.49 -4.38 -17.39
C ALA A 31 -6.33 -2.91 -16.96
N GLY A 32 -7.14 -2.01 -17.53
CA GLY A 32 -7.11 -0.58 -17.20
C GLY A 32 -7.51 -0.27 -15.76
N ALA A 33 -8.61 -0.88 -15.28
CA ALA A 33 -9.08 -0.70 -13.91
C ALA A 33 -8.10 -1.30 -12.89
N ALA A 34 -7.48 -2.42 -13.23
CA ALA A 34 -6.43 -3.04 -12.43
C ALA A 34 -5.19 -2.15 -12.30
N LEU A 35 -4.79 -1.50 -13.39
CA LEU A 35 -3.66 -0.57 -13.44
C LEU A 35 -3.92 0.70 -12.64
N GLU A 36 -5.08 1.34 -12.83
CA GLU A 36 -5.50 2.53 -12.07
C GLU A 36 -5.52 2.25 -10.56
N SER A 37 -6.04 1.09 -10.18
CA SER A 37 -6.07 0.60 -8.80
C SER A 37 -4.68 0.47 -8.19
N LEU A 38 -3.73 -0.14 -8.91
CA LEU A 38 -2.33 -0.25 -8.47
C LEU A 38 -1.66 1.12 -8.36
N CYS A 39 -1.82 1.98 -9.37
CA CYS A 39 -1.27 3.34 -9.33
C CYS A 39 -1.80 4.12 -8.12
N THR A 40 -3.11 4.09 -7.88
CA THR A 40 -3.74 4.77 -6.75
C THR A 40 -3.23 4.25 -5.40
N THR A 41 -3.09 2.93 -5.27
CA THR A 41 -2.64 2.29 -4.02
C THR A 41 -1.18 2.61 -3.71
N TYR A 42 -0.31 2.62 -4.73
CA TYR A 42 1.14 2.78 -4.54
C TYR A 42 1.64 4.22 -4.75
N TRP A 43 0.78 5.15 -5.16
CA TRP A 43 1.15 6.55 -5.35
C TRP A 43 1.77 7.17 -4.09
N THR A 44 1.05 7.13 -2.98
CA THR A 44 1.49 7.73 -1.71
C THR A 44 2.78 7.09 -1.17
N PRO A 45 2.93 5.74 -1.16
CA PRO A 45 4.21 5.10 -0.82
C PRO A 45 5.39 5.58 -1.68
N VAL A 46 5.21 5.67 -3.00
CA VAL A 46 6.26 6.11 -3.93
C VAL A 46 6.63 7.58 -3.67
N TYR A 47 5.64 8.44 -3.51
CA TYR A 47 5.85 9.86 -3.21
C TYR A 47 6.56 10.05 -1.87
N ALA A 48 6.14 9.34 -0.82
CA ALA A 48 6.76 9.40 0.49
C ALA A 48 8.23 8.96 0.44
N TYR A 49 8.54 7.90 -0.31
CA TYR A 49 9.92 7.48 -0.55
C TYR A 49 10.74 8.60 -1.21
N ALA A 50 10.23 9.22 -2.28
CA ALA A 50 10.91 10.32 -2.96
C ALA A 50 11.11 11.55 -2.04
N ARG A 51 10.13 11.86 -1.18
CA ARG A 51 10.22 12.93 -0.17
C ARG A 51 11.29 12.64 0.88
N CYS A 52 11.38 11.41 1.37
CA CYS A 52 12.37 10.98 2.36
C CYS A 52 13.80 10.98 1.84
N LEU A 53 14.01 11.00 0.52
CA LEU A 53 15.33 11.22 -0.08
C LEU A 53 15.80 12.68 -0.04
N GLY A 54 14.97 13.61 0.46
CA GLY A 54 15.32 15.03 0.59
C GLY A 54 15.03 15.88 -0.65
N ASN A 55 14.32 15.34 -1.65
CA ASN A 55 13.85 16.11 -2.81
C ASN A 55 12.90 17.25 -2.36
N ALA A 56 12.70 18.29 -3.18
CA ALA A 56 11.62 19.25 -2.95
C ALA A 56 10.24 18.61 -3.23
N PRO A 57 9.11 19.21 -2.82
CA PRO A 57 7.78 18.66 -3.12
C PRO A 57 7.54 18.49 -4.62
N GLU A 58 7.91 19.49 -5.42
CA GLU A 58 7.80 19.47 -6.89
C GLU A 58 8.66 18.37 -7.51
N ASP A 59 9.95 18.30 -7.15
CA ASP A 59 10.85 17.22 -7.61
C ASP A 59 10.35 15.83 -7.23
N ALA A 60 9.75 15.67 -6.03
CA ALA A 60 9.20 14.39 -5.59
C ALA A 60 7.92 14.02 -6.35
N LEU A 61 7.09 15.00 -6.73
CA LEU A 61 5.94 14.79 -7.59
C LEU A 61 6.39 14.34 -8.99
N ASP A 62 7.38 15.03 -9.56
CA ASP A 62 7.92 14.69 -10.89
C ASP A 62 8.54 13.29 -10.92
N LEU A 63 9.32 12.93 -9.89
CA LEU A 63 9.86 11.57 -9.74
C LEU A 63 8.75 10.52 -9.63
N THR A 64 7.68 10.84 -8.90
CA THR A 64 6.53 9.92 -8.73
C THR A 64 5.79 9.74 -10.05
N GLN A 65 5.46 10.84 -10.73
CA GLN A 65 4.80 10.82 -12.04
C GLN A 65 5.62 10.05 -13.06
N GLY A 66 6.89 10.41 -13.25
CA GLY A 66 7.75 9.75 -14.23
C GLY A 66 7.98 8.27 -13.90
N PHE A 67 7.99 7.87 -12.63
CA PHE A 67 8.04 6.45 -12.25
C PHE A 67 6.80 5.71 -12.76
N PHE A 68 5.60 6.21 -12.48
CA PHE A 68 4.36 5.56 -12.93
C PHE A 68 4.20 5.60 -14.45
N GLU A 69 4.63 6.67 -15.13
CA GLU A 69 4.68 6.72 -16.59
C GLU A 69 5.56 5.60 -17.16
N LYS A 70 6.76 5.39 -16.60
CA LYS A 70 7.64 4.28 -17.01
C LYS A 70 7.05 2.92 -16.71
N VAL A 71 6.36 2.79 -15.57
CA VAL A 71 5.71 1.54 -15.18
C VAL A 71 4.59 1.18 -16.17
N ILE A 72 3.76 2.15 -16.53
CA ILE A 72 2.66 2.00 -17.47
C ILE A 72 3.20 1.73 -18.90
N ALA A 73 4.14 2.55 -19.38
CA ALA A 73 4.70 2.40 -20.72
C ALA A 73 5.53 1.13 -20.90
N GLY A 74 6.18 0.65 -19.84
CA GLY A 74 7.06 -0.52 -19.87
C GLY A 74 6.37 -1.85 -19.55
N ASN A 75 5.05 -1.85 -19.36
CA ASN A 75 4.26 -3.00 -18.88
C ASN A 75 4.91 -3.68 -17.67
N PHE A 76 5.40 -2.88 -16.71
CA PHE A 76 6.24 -3.35 -15.61
C PHE A 76 5.51 -4.34 -14.70
N PHE A 77 4.19 -4.20 -14.59
CA PHE A 77 3.35 -5.11 -13.84
C PHE A 77 3.26 -6.51 -14.48
N ALA A 78 3.43 -6.64 -15.80
CA ALA A 78 3.55 -7.94 -16.46
C ALA A 78 4.87 -8.67 -16.18
N GLN A 79 5.91 -7.92 -15.80
CA GLN A 79 7.21 -8.47 -15.43
C GLN A 79 7.27 -8.91 -13.96
N ALA A 80 6.26 -8.53 -13.16
CA ALA A 80 6.15 -8.99 -11.79
C ALA A 80 5.86 -10.50 -11.82
N ASP A 81 6.74 -11.27 -11.17
CA ASP A 81 6.64 -12.72 -11.08
C ASP A 81 6.46 -13.13 -9.62
N ARG A 82 5.36 -13.85 -9.36
CA ARG A 82 4.98 -14.35 -8.04
C ARG A 82 6.03 -15.27 -7.44
N THR A 83 6.75 -16.02 -8.27
CA THR A 83 7.78 -16.97 -7.83
C THR A 83 9.09 -16.27 -7.43
N ARG A 84 9.26 -15.00 -7.80
CA ARG A 84 10.48 -14.21 -7.54
C ARG A 84 10.40 -13.37 -6.26
N GLY A 85 9.32 -13.53 -5.50
CA GLY A 85 9.13 -12.93 -4.19
C GLY A 85 8.00 -11.90 -4.16
N ARG A 86 8.06 -11.02 -3.15
CA ARG A 86 6.94 -10.14 -2.77
C ARG A 86 6.85 -8.94 -3.70
N PHE A 87 5.63 -8.64 -4.16
CA PHE A 87 5.40 -7.52 -5.06
C PHE A 87 5.87 -6.17 -4.49
N ARG A 88 5.66 -5.92 -3.19
CA ARG A 88 6.15 -4.72 -2.49
C ARG A 88 7.66 -4.54 -2.67
N SER A 89 8.43 -5.62 -2.46
CA SER A 89 9.89 -5.60 -2.59
C SER A 89 10.33 -5.36 -4.03
N PHE A 90 9.62 -5.97 -5.00
CA PHE A 90 9.86 -5.71 -6.42
C PHE A 90 9.61 -4.23 -6.78
N LEU A 91 8.49 -3.66 -6.35
CA LEU A 91 8.14 -2.27 -6.64
C LEU A 91 9.13 -1.28 -6.00
N LEU A 92 9.48 -1.49 -4.73
CA LEU A 92 10.46 -0.65 -4.02
C LEU A 92 11.84 -0.72 -4.68
N THR A 93 12.28 -1.91 -5.08
CA THR A 93 13.56 -2.08 -5.81
C THR A 93 13.53 -1.37 -7.16
N SER A 94 12.40 -1.46 -7.87
CA SER A 94 12.21 -0.79 -9.16
C SER A 94 12.23 0.73 -9.01
N LEU A 95 11.60 1.26 -7.98
CA LEU A 95 11.63 2.69 -7.64
C LEU A 95 13.05 3.17 -7.36
N LYS A 96 13.82 2.43 -6.57
CA LYS A 96 15.24 2.73 -6.28
C LYS A 96 16.06 2.83 -7.55
N HIS A 97 15.92 1.85 -8.44
CA HIS A 97 16.63 1.85 -9.73
C HIS A 97 16.21 3.02 -10.62
N TYR A 98 14.91 3.35 -10.65
CA TYR A 98 14.40 4.48 -11.42
C TYR A 98 14.99 5.81 -10.94
N ILE A 99 14.89 6.11 -9.64
CA ILE A 99 15.40 7.36 -9.07
C ILE A 99 16.91 7.49 -9.25
N PHE A 100 17.66 6.40 -9.06
CA PHE A 100 19.10 6.39 -9.31
C PHE A 100 19.44 6.76 -10.76
N LYS A 101 18.73 6.19 -11.74
CA LYS A 101 18.91 6.50 -13.16
C LYS A 101 18.56 7.96 -13.47
N GLU A 102 17.48 8.49 -12.89
CA GLU A 102 17.07 9.87 -13.18
C GLU A 102 18.08 10.88 -12.62
N HIS A 103 18.59 10.67 -11.40
CA HIS A 103 19.67 11.51 -10.87
C HIS A 103 20.95 11.41 -11.69
N ALA A 104 21.29 10.23 -12.24
CA ALA A 104 22.43 10.09 -13.14
C ALA A 104 22.22 10.87 -14.46
N ARG A 105 21.00 10.84 -15.01
CA ARG A 105 20.61 11.58 -16.22
C ARG A 105 20.70 13.09 -16.02
N GLN A 106 20.10 13.62 -14.96
CA GLN A 106 20.18 15.04 -14.59
C GLN A 106 21.63 15.51 -14.41
N LYS A 107 22.50 14.68 -13.80
CA LYS A 107 23.93 14.99 -13.66
C LYS A 107 24.65 15.01 -15.00
N ALA A 108 24.33 14.09 -15.93
CA ALA A 108 24.93 14.05 -17.27
C ALA A 108 24.50 15.26 -18.12
N GLU A 109 23.22 15.64 -18.06
CA GLU A 109 22.68 16.82 -18.76
C GLU A 109 23.32 18.11 -18.26
N ARG A 110 23.51 18.26 -16.93
CA ARG A 110 24.22 19.39 -16.33
C ARG A 110 25.70 19.46 -16.73
N ARG A 111 26.34 18.32 -17.03
CA ARG A 111 27.73 18.27 -17.55
C ARG A 111 27.84 18.63 -19.03
N GLY A 112 26.75 18.49 -19.80
CA GLY A 112 26.65 18.97 -21.18
C GLY A 112 26.51 20.50 -21.31
N GLY A 113 26.21 21.21 -20.20
CA GLY A 113 26.07 22.66 -20.13
C GLY A 113 27.04 23.31 -19.15
N ARG A 114 28.29 23.56 -19.57
CA ARG A 114 29.30 24.50 -19.02
C ARG A 114 29.24 24.88 -17.52
N VAL A 115 29.11 23.94 -16.60
CA VAL A 115 29.50 24.16 -15.19
C VAL A 115 30.30 22.96 -14.69
N GLN A 116 31.60 23.15 -14.47
CA GLN A 116 32.43 22.17 -13.76
C GLN A 116 32.03 22.14 -12.28
N PHE A 117 31.27 21.14 -11.87
CA PHE A 117 31.19 20.76 -10.46
C PHE A 117 32.30 19.77 -10.14
N VAL A 118 33.16 20.15 -9.19
CA VAL A 118 34.25 19.31 -8.67
C VAL A 118 33.66 18.00 -8.10
N PRO A 119 34.23 16.83 -8.41
CA PRO A 119 33.72 15.55 -7.92
C PRO A 119 33.94 15.43 -6.41
N LEU A 120 32.89 15.54 -5.61
CA LEU A 120 32.91 15.06 -4.22
C LEU A 120 32.81 13.52 -4.24
N GLU A 121 33.98 12.88 -4.27
CA GLU A 121 34.29 11.60 -3.60
C GLU A 121 33.13 10.60 -3.47
N GLN A 122 32.62 10.10 -4.59
CA GLN A 122 31.60 9.05 -4.63
C GLN A 122 32.21 7.63 -4.72
N ARG A 123 33.46 7.46 -4.26
CA ARG A 123 34.26 6.22 -4.39
C ARG A 123 34.43 5.43 -3.08
N ARG A 124 33.63 5.72 -2.04
CA ARG A 124 33.79 5.11 -0.70
C ARG A 124 32.50 4.58 -0.04
N ALA A 125 31.43 4.35 -0.80
CA ALA A 125 30.16 3.85 -0.23
C ALA A 125 29.82 2.40 -0.58
N GLU A 126 30.78 1.61 -1.10
CA GLU A 126 30.51 0.21 -1.49
C GLU A 126 31.08 -0.84 -0.54
N THR A 127 31.78 -0.53 0.58
CA THR A 127 32.31 -1.62 1.44
C THR A 127 32.41 -1.38 2.95
N THR A 128 32.43 -0.17 3.50
CA THR A 128 32.69 -0.04 4.96
C THR A 128 32.02 1.17 5.61
N LEU A 129 30.70 1.18 5.72
CA LEU A 129 30.01 2.08 6.66
C LEU A 129 28.77 1.38 7.22
N ARG A 130 29.00 0.57 8.27
CA ARG A 130 28.00 0.25 9.28
C ARG A 130 27.76 1.51 10.12
N ILE A 131 27.04 2.48 9.54
CA ILE A 131 26.49 3.62 10.28
C ILE A 131 25.06 3.22 10.61
N GLU A 132 24.81 2.91 11.88
CA GLU A 132 23.45 2.92 12.40
C GLU A 132 22.96 4.37 12.40
N PRO A 133 21.89 4.72 11.66
CA PRO A 133 21.28 6.03 11.80
C PRO A 133 20.33 5.96 13.00
N VAL A 134 20.71 6.68 14.06
CA VAL A 134 19.80 7.07 15.14
C VAL A 134 18.72 7.96 14.52
N ASP A 135 17.51 7.41 14.42
CA ASP A 135 16.21 8.09 14.38
C ASP A 135 15.88 9.09 13.25
N HIS A 136 16.18 8.70 12.01
CA HIS A 136 15.45 9.19 10.83
C HIS A 136 14.85 7.98 10.12
N ALA A 137 13.53 7.91 9.97
CA ALA A 137 12.88 6.80 9.26
C ALA A 137 13.52 6.63 7.87
N SER A 138 14.22 5.52 7.67
CA SER A 138 14.80 5.17 6.37
C SER A 138 13.72 5.31 5.27
N PRO A 139 14.03 5.81 4.06
CA PRO A 139 13.06 5.91 2.97
C PRO A 139 12.26 4.62 2.75
N ASP A 140 12.90 3.46 2.93
CA ASP A 140 12.26 2.14 2.94
C ASP A 140 11.17 2.01 4.02
N LYS A 141 11.45 2.45 5.25
CA LYS A 141 10.47 2.46 6.36
C LYS A 141 9.30 3.41 6.06
N ALA A 142 9.56 4.56 5.42
CA ALA A 142 8.50 5.49 5.05
C ALA A 142 7.58 4.90 3.96
N PHE A 143 8.16 4.30 2.92
CA PHE A 143 7.42 3.54 1.91
C PHE A 143 6.58 2.44 2.55
N ASP A 144 7.18 1.64 3.44
CA ASP A 144 6.51 0.51 4.07
C ASP A 144 5.37 0.94 5.00
N LYS A 145 5.53 2.06 5.70
CA LYS A 145 4.48 2.64 6.55
C LYS A 145 3.31 3.12 5.71
N GLU A 146 3.55 3.91 4.67
CA GLU A 146 2.47 4.41 3.80
C GLU A 146 1.77 3.27 3.06
N TRP A 147 2.53 2.25 2.66
CA TRP A 147 1.95 1.04 2.07
C TRP A 147 1.06 0.30 3.06
N ALA A 148 1.52 0.13 4.30
CA ALA A 148 0.71 -0.48 5.35
C ALA A 148 -0.58 0.30 5.60
N LEU A 149 -0.52 1.63 5.66
CA LEU A 149 -1.70 2.49 5.83
C LEU A 149 -2.69 2.35 4.66
N ALA A 150 -2.20 2.38 3.41
CA ALA A 150 -3.03 2.18 2.23
C ALA A 150 -3.72 0.80 2.24
N LEU A 151 -3.00 -0.25 2.65
CA LEU A 151 -3.57 -1.59 2.76
C LEU A 151 -4.65 -1.66 3.84
N LEU A 152 -4.41 -1.07 5.02
CA LEU A 152 -5.38 -1.05 6.09
C LEU A 152 -6.65 -0.28 5.70
N ASP A 153 -6.51 0.85 5.02
CA ASP A 153 -7.64 1.64 4.51
C ASP A 153 -8.48 0.82 3.51
N ALA A 154 -7.83 0.12 2.58
CA ALA A 154 -8.52 -0.75 1.63
C ALA A 154 -9.29 -1.89 2.33
N VAL A 155 -8.70 -2.53 3.33
CA VAL A 155 -9.39 -3.57 4.14
C VAL A 155 -10.58 -2.98 4.91
N MET A 156 -10.44 -1.77 5.45
CA MET A 156 -11.53 -1.10 6.17
C MET A 156 -12.71 -0.80 5.25
N LYS A 157 -12.47 -0.27 4.04
CA LYS A 157 -13.51 -0.01 3.01
C LYS A 157 -14.21 -1.29 2.55
N GLU A 158 -13.48 -2.39 2.40
CA GLU A 158 -14.05 -3.69 2.04
C GLU A 158 -14.94 -4.23 3.18
N LEU A 159 -14.50 -4.07 4.43
CA LEU A 159 -15.29 -4.45 5.59
C LEU A 159 -16.58 -3.62 5.72
N GLU A 160 -16.49 -2.31 5.50
CA GLU A 160 -17.64 -1.40 5.46
C GLU A 160 -18.66 -1.85 4.41
N THR A 161 -18.20 -2.09 3.18
CA THR A 161 -19.03 -2.55 2.07
C THR A 161 -19.73 -3.88 2.39
N TYR A 162 -19.02 -4.81 3.02
CA TYR A 162 -19.57 -6.10 3.47
C TYR A 162 -20.71 -5.91 4.48
N TYR A 163 -20.54 -5.05 5.49
CA TYR A 163 -21.59 -4.78 6.47
C TYR A 163 -22.76 -3.99 5.88
N ALA A 164 -22.50 -3.03 4.99
CA ALA A 164 -23.53 -2.27 4.29
C ALA A 164 -24.43 -3.20 3.45
N GLY A 165 -23.84 -4.16 2.72
CA GLY A 165 -24.58 -5.14 1.92
C GLY A 165 -25.51 -6.07 2.73
N GLN A 166 -25.26 -6.24 4.03
CA GLN A 166 -26.11 -7.02 4.92
C GLN A 166 -27.10 -6.16 5.73
N GLY A 167 -27.23 -4.87 5.42
CA GLY A 167 -28.06 -3.93 6.19
C GLY A 167 -27.46 -3.56 7.56
N GLY A 168 -26.19 -3.88 7.79
CA GLY A 168 -25.46 -3.70 9.05
C GLY A 168 -24.61 -2.42 9.10
N ALA A 169 -24.86 -1.42 8.26
CA ALA A 169 -24.05 -0.19 8.19
C ALA A 169 -23.94 0.54 9.54
N ARG A 170 -25.06 0.75 10.25
CA ARG A 170 -25.06 1.36 11.59
C ARG A 170 -24.27 0.57 12.62
N LEU A 171 -24.32 -0.77 12.53
CA LEU A 171 -23.53 -1.64 13.41
C LEU A 171 -22.03 -1.50 13.10
N PHE A 172 -21.66 -1.36 11.83
CA PHE A 172 -20.30 -1.09 11.42
C PHE A 172 -19.79 0.24 11.98
N GLU A 173 -20.48 1.35 11.71
CA GLU A 173 -20.10 2.69 12.21
C GLU A 173 -19.90 2.71 13.72
N THR A 174 -20.77 2.03 14.46
CA THR A 174 -20.73 1.98 15.92
C THR A 174 -19.55 1.16 16.45
N LEU A 175 -19.18 0.05 15.78
CA LEU A 175 -18.16 -0.88 16.27
C LEU A 175 -16.78 -0.67 15.63
N GLN A 176 -16.69 0.03 14.49
CA GLN A 176 -15.44 0.34 13.77
C GLN A 176 -14.38 0.99 14.68
N PRO A 177 -14.71 1.93 15.60
CA PRO A 177 -13.73 2.47 16.55
C PRO A 177 -13.06 1.41 17.44
N CYS A 178 -13.73 0.29 17.71
CA CYS A 178 -13.17 -0.83 18.48
C CYS A 178 -12.14 -1.66 17.70
N LEU A 179 -12.00 -1.44 16.39
CA LEU A 179 -10.92 -2.03 15.58
C LEU A 179 -9.64 -1.19 15.67
N ALA A 180 -9.78 0.14 15.63
CA ALA A 180 -8.65 1.08 15.63
C ALA A 180 -8.08 1.34 17.04
N ALA A 181 -8.95 1.44 18.04
CA ALA A 181 -8.51 1.52 19.42
C ALA A 181 -8.22 0.10 19.94
N GLY A 182 -7.06 -0.08 20.59
CA GLY A 182 -6.75 -1.29 21.36
C GLY A 182 -7.89 -1.70 22.30
N ARG A 183 -7.85 -2.95 22.79
CA ARG A 183 -8.95 -3.67 23.48
C ARG A 183 -9.73 -2.89 24.57
N ASP A 184 -9.20 -1.79 25.10
CA ASP A 184 -9.62 -1.21 26.38
C ASP A 184 -10.17 0.23 26.33
N ARG A 185 -10.38 0.83 25.15
CA ARG A 185 -10.81 2.25 25.06
C ARG A 185 -12.32 2.50 24.97
N HIS A 186 -13.13 1.47 24.71
CA HIS A 186 -14.58 1.64 24.51
C HIS A 186 -15.37 0.87 25.57
N SER A 187 -16.32 1.55 26.22
CA SER A 187 -17.25 0.91 27.14
C SER A 187 -18.28 0.09 26.36
N TYR A 188 -18.26 -1.24 26.51
CA TYR A 188 -19.26 -2.11 25.87
C TYR A 188 -20.71 -1.78 26.30
N ALA A 189 -20.89 -1.17 27.47
CA ALA A 189 -22.18 -0.69 27.96
C ALA A 189 -22.71 0.51 27.14
N GLU A 190 -21.84 1.39 26.66
CA GLU A 190 -22.23 2.51 25.78
C GLU A 190 -22.60 2.03 24.38
N LEU A 191 -21.81 1.09 23.85
CA LEU A 191 -22.08 0.46 22.56
C LEU A 191 -23.35 -0.38 22.58
N ALA A 192 -23.66 -1.04 23.71
CA ALA A 192 -24.91 -1.76 23.91
C ALA A 192 -26.13 -0.82 23.81
N ARG A 193 -26.04 0.35 24.48
CA ARG A 193 -27.10 1.37 24.43
C ARG A 193 -27.30 1.95 23.03
N SER A 194 -26.22 2.20 22.28
CA SER A 194 -26.31 2.79 20.93
C SER A 194 -26.76 1.79 19.87
N THR A 195 -26.46 0.50 20.04
CA THR A 195 -26.86 -0.55 19.08
C THR A 195 -28.20 -1.22 19.43
N GLY A 196 -28.74 -1.01 20.64
CA GLY A 196 -29.90 -1.74 21.13
C GLY A 196 -29.63 -3.21 21.47
N LEU A 197 -28.35 -3.61 21.53
CA LEU A 197 -27.91 -4.97 21.84
C LEU A 197 -27.55 -5.11 23.33
N SER A 198 -27.53 -6.34 23.83
CA SER A 198 -26.91 -6.61 25.13
C SER A 198 -25.38 -6.47 25.05
N GLU A 199 -24.71 -6.16 26.16
CA GLU A 199 -23.25 -6.08 26.20
C GLU A 199 -22.57 -7.39 25.72
N GLY A 200 -23.18 -8.54 26.02
CA GLY A 200 -22.72 -9.84 25.53
C GLY A 200 -22.81 -9.95 24.00
N ALA A 201 -23.92 -9.49 23.42
CA ALA A 201 -24.10 -9.45 21.97
C ALA A 201 -23.13 -8.47 21.29
N VAL A 202 -22.83 -7.32 21.90
CA VAL A 202 -21.80 -6.38 21.44
C VAL A 202 -20.42 -7.02 21.43
N LYS A 203 -20.02 -7.70 22.51
CA LYS A 203 -18.72 -8.41 22.57
C LYS A 203 -18.59 -9.43 21.45
N VAL A 204 -19.64 -10.22 21.20
CA VAL A 204 -19.67 -11.19 20.11
C VAL A 204 -19.60 -10.50 18.74
N ALA A 205 -20.32 -9.39 18.54
CA ALA A 205 -20.29 -8.63 17.30
C ALA A 205 -18.90 -8.04 17.01
N VAL A 206 -18.24 -7.45 18.01
CA VAL A 206 -16.85 -6.96 17.91
C VAL A 206 -15.89 -8.10 17.61
N HIS A 207 -16.04 -9.25 18.26
CA HIS A 207 -15.20 -10.41 17.98
C HIS A 207 -15.35 -10.90 16.53
N ARG A 208 -16.59 -11.00 16.03
CA ARG A 208 -16.88 -11.37 14.62
C ARG A 208 -16.29 -10.34 13.65
N MET A 209 -16.45 -9.05 13.93
CA MET A 209 -15.90 -7.98 13.10
C MET A 209 -14.37 -8.03 13.04
N ARG A 210 -13.69 -8.21 14.19
CA ARG A 210 -12.23 -8.39 14.25
C ARG A 210 -11.76 -9.63 13.50
N ARG A 211 -12.49 -10.74 13.62
CA ARG A 211 -12.19 -11.97 12.87
C ARG A 211 -12.29 -11.70 11.37
N ARG A 212 -13.37 -11.08 10.91
CA ARG A 212 -13.59 -10.76 9.50
C ARG A 212 -12.51 -9.80 8.97
N TYR A 213 -12.18 -8.76 9.72
CA TYR A 213 -11.09 -7.84 9.39
C TYR A 213 -9.76 -8.58 9.18
N ARG A 214 -9.39 -9.50 10.09
CA ARG A 214 -8.17 -10.31 9.93
C ARG A 214 -8.22 -11.24 8.72
N GLU A 215 -9.37 -11.85 8.44
CA GLU A 215 -9.57 -12.70 7.26
C GLU A 215 -9.37 -11.90 5.96
N LEU A 216 -9.95 -10.69 5.89
CA LEU A 216 -9.79 -9.80 4.74
C LEU A 216 -8.34 -9.33 4.58
N LEU A 217 -7.70 -8.91 5.67
CA LEU A 217 -6.29 -8.50 5.66
C LEU A 217 -5.38 -9.66 5.23
N ARG A 218 -5.55 -10.85 5.81
CA ARG A 218 -4.78 -12.06 5.44
C ARG A 218 -4.99 -12.38 3.97
N ARG A 219 -6.23 -12.34 3.48
CA ARG A 219 -6.55 -12.63 2.08
C ARG A 219 -5.81 -11.68 1.15
N ARG A 220 -5.85 -10.37 1.38
CA ARG A 220 -5.14 -9.39 0.56
C ARG A 220 -3.63 -9.61 0.55
N VAL A 221 -3.03 -9.89 1.70
CA VAL A 221 -1.59 -10.18 1.77
C VAL A 221 -1.25 -11.51 1.09
N ALA A 222 -2.05 -12.56 1.31
CA ALA A 222 -1.88 -13.87 0.67
C ALA A 222 -1.97 -13.78 -0.85
N ASP A 223 -2.85 -12.89 -1.34
CA ASP A 223 -2.99 -12.62 -2.76
C ASP A 223 -1.78 -11.86 -3.33
N THR A 224 -0.77 -11.45 -2.54
CA THR A 224 0.49 -10.81 -3.02
C THR A 224 1.74 -11.67 -2.92
N VAL A 225 1.64 -12.89 -2.39
CA VAL A 225 2.79 -13.76 -2.07
C VAL A 225 2.55 -15.21 -2.53
N ASP A 226 3.60 -16.02 -2.64
CA ASP A 226 3.47 -17.36 -3.22
C ASP A 226 3.09 -18.44 -2.21
N SER A 227 3.33 -18.18 -0.92
CA SER A 227 3.07 -19.17 0.13
C SER A 227 2.42 -18.59 1.39
N GLU A 228 1.81 -19.47 2.18
CA GLU A 228 1.26 -19.12 3.48
C GLU A 228 2.36 -18.64 4.46
N ALA A 229 3.56 -19.22 4.38
CA ALA A 229 4.70 -18.79 5.18
C ALA A 229 5.13 -17.34 4.86
N GLU A 230 5.10 -16.96 3.58
CA GLU A 230 5.33 -15.58 3.15
C GLU A 230 4.21 -14.63 3.57
N THR A 231 2.97 -15.12 3.60
CA THR A 231 1.82 -14.35 4.08
C THR A 231 2.03 -13.93 5.53
N GLU A 232 2.42 -14.86 6.40
CA GLU A 232 2.71 -14.59 7.81
C GLU A 232 3.94 -13.68 7.98
N ALA A 233 4.95 -13.82 7.12
CA ALA A 233 6.11 -12.94 7.13
C ALA A 233 5.73 -11.49 6.75
N GLU A 234 4.88 -11.32 5.74
CA GLU A 234 4.46 -10.00 5.27
C GLU A 234 3.47 -9.33 6.24
N LEU A 235 2.59 -10.10 6.89
CA LEU A 235 1.74 -9.60 7.98
C LEU A 235 2.58 -9.11 9.18
N ARG A 236 3.63 -9.85 9.56
CA ARG A 236 4.56 -9.41 10.62
C ARG A 236 5.31 -8.14 10.22
N HIS A 237 5.73 -8.04 8.95
CA HIS A 237 6.38 -6.85 8.42
C HIS A 237 5.47 -5.63 8.48
N LEU A 238 4.20 -5.78 8.08
CA LEU A 238 3.20 -4.72 8.14
C LEU A 238 3.01 -4.21 9.57
N LEU A 239 2.86 -5.11 10.54
CA LEU A 239 2.72 -4.74 11.94
C LEU A 239 3.98 -4.01 12.47
N ALA A 240 5.17 -4.44 12.05
CA ALA A 240 6.43 -3.79 12.43
C ALA A 240 6.53 -2.38 11.83
N ALA A 241 6.15 -2.19 10.57
CA ALA A 241 6.18 -0.88 9.89
C ALA A 241 5.25 0.14 10.57
N LEU A 242 4.09 -0.31 11.08
CA LEU A 242 3.15 0.54 11.82
C LEU A 242 3.56 0.78 13.27
N ALA A 243 4.31 -0.14 13.89
CA ALA A 243 4.75 -0.03 15.28
C ALA A 243 5.88 0.99 15.50
N GLY A 244 6.46 1.55 14.43
CA GLY A 244 7.43 2.64 14.53
C GLY A 244 8.70 2.31 15.32
N LYS A 245 9.13 1.04 15.34
CA LYS A 245 10.42 0.62 15.92
C LYS A 245 11.55 0.59 14.89
#